data_AF-A0A2D8B2I1-F1
#
_entry.id   AF-A0A2D8B2I1-F1
#
_cell.length_a   1.000
_cell.length_b   1.000
_cell.length_c   1.000
_cell.angle_alpha   90.00
_cell.angle_beta   90.00
_cell.angle_gamma   90.00
#
_symmetry.space_group_name_H-M   'P 1'
#
loop_
_entity.id
_entity.type
_entity.pdbx_description
1 polymer ?
#
loop_
_entity_poly.entity_id
_entity_poly.type
_entity_poly.pdbx_seq_one_letter_code
_entity_poly.pdbx_strand_id
1 'polypeptide(L)'
;GTTGSGKSVGLNTIILSLLYRFTPAECRLIMVDPKVLELKSYEDIPHLLSPVVTEPEKTIRALKWTIEEMEQRYRKMSEVGARNITGFNDRVRSAKAKGEPLGRRIQTGYDPETGEEIVEEKELDYEELPLIVVIVDELADLMAVVGKDIEILIRRLTQKSRAAGIHLIMATQRPSVDVITGVIKANLPTRISFKVTSRIDSRTILGEQGAETLLGKGDMLFKPNIGNLTRVHGPFVSDEEVEKVAEHWRKQGAPAYVDAVTEEPQDGFGGGFAFEDEFTASDNPEERKYRQACQVVFENQKASGSWLQRQMGVGYNTAAKWIERMESEGLVGPANHVGRRDVYRDKDGNPL
;
A
#
# COMPACT_ATOMS: atom_id res chain seq x y z
N GLY A 1 -1.35 -16.88 -13.75
CA GLY A 1 -1.53 -17.98 -14.73
C GLY A 1 -0.85 -17.61 -16.03
N THR A 2 -0.49 -18.56 -16.89
CA THR A 2 0.36 -18.30 -18.06
C THR A 2 -0.40 -17.59 -19.19
N THR A 3 0.30 -17.09 -20.21
CA THR A 3 -0.33 -16.48 -21.40
C THR A 3 -1.33 -17.45 -22.04
N GLY A 4 -2.49 -16.94 -22.46
CA GLY A 4 -3.59 -17.74 -23.03
C GLY A 4 -4.37 -18.61 -22.04
N SER A 5 -4.05 -18.56 -20.74
CA SER A 5 -4.77 -19.33 -19.71
C SER A 5 -6.15 -18.79 -19.37
N GLY A 6 -6.43 -17.52 -19.70
CA GLY A 6 -7.66 -16.80 -19.33
C GLY A 6 -7.48 -15.77 -18.22
N LYS A 7 -6.24 -15.46 -17.79
CA LYS A 7 -5.94 -14.45 -16.75
C LYS A 7 -6.64 -13.12 -17.02
N SER A 8 -6.40 -12.52 -18.19
CA SER A 8 -6.88 -11.17 -18.51
C SER A 8 -8.41 -11.12 -18.63
N VAL A 9 -9.02 -12.09 -19.31
CA VAL A 9 -10.49 -12.26 -19.37
C VAL A 9 -11.09 -12.41 -17.97
N GLY A 10 -10.45 -13.19 -17.10
CA GLY A 10 -10.86 -13.35 -15.71
C GLY A 10 -10.75 -12.05 -14.90
N LEU A 11 -9.69 -11.28 -15.10
CA LEU A 11 -9.52 -9.96 -14.47
C LEU A 11 -10.61 -8.99 -14.94
N ASN A 12 -10.85 -8.91 -16.25
CA ASN A 12 -11.92 -8.10 -16.84
C ASN A 12 -13.30 -8.51 -16.33
N THR A 13 -13.56 -9.81 -16.20
CA THR A 13 -14.82 -10.30 -15.59
C THR A 13 -15.00 -9.75 -14.17
N ILE A 14 -13.95 -9.76 -13.35
CA ILE A 14 -14.01 -9.24 -11.97
C ILE A 14 -14.28 -7.73 -12.00
N ILE A 15 -13.59 -6.99 -12.86
CA ILE A 15 -13.77 -5.53 -13.00
C ILE A 15 -15.21 -5.21 -13.44
N LEU A 16 -15.70 -5.85 -14.50
CA LEU A 16 -17.08 -5.68 -14.94
C LEU A 16 -18.08 -6.04 -13.85
N SER A 17 -17.83 -7.10 -13.07
CA SER A 17 -18.70 -7.45 -11.93
C SER A 17 -18.80 -6.33 -10.89
N LEU A 18 -17.71 -5.56 -10.68
CA LEU A 18 -17.74 -4.37 -9.83
C LEU A 18 -18.53 -3.24 -10.51
N LEU A 19 -18.26 -2.96 -11.78
CA LEU A 19 -18.91 -1.89 -12.55
C LEU A 19 -20.42 -2.12 -12.78
N TYR A 20 -20.87 -3.37 -12.81
CA TYR A 20 -22.30 -3.71 -12.90
C TYR A 20 -23.02 -3.60 -11.55
N ARG A 21 -22.27 -3.58 -10.44
CA ARG A 21 -22.84 -3.66 -9.09
C ARG A 21 -22.76 -2.35 -8.32
N PHE A 22 -21.70 -1.56 -8.54
CA PHE A 22 -21.41 -0.39 -7.74
C PHE A 22 -21.33 0.88 -8.59
N THR A 23 -21.94 1.94 -8.10
CA THR A 23 -21.75 3.30 -8.61
C THR A 23 -20.38 3.86 -8.19
N PRO A 24 -19.88 4.94 -8.82
CA PRO A 24 -18.66 5.61 -8.40
C PRO A 24 -18.67 6.08 -6.93
N ALA A 25 -19.84 6.40 -6.38
CA ALA A 25 -20.00 6.80 -4.98
C ALA A 25 -19.85 5.63 -4.01
N GLU A 26 -20.05 4.39 -4.48
CA GLU A 26 -19.97 3.18 -3.67
C GLU A 26 -18.64 2.44 -3.83
N CYS A 27 -18.02 2.53 -5.01
CA CYS A 27 -16.74 1.88 -5.29
C CYS A 27 -15.85 2.75 -6.19
N ARG A 28 -14.60 2.92 -5.77
CA ARG A 28 -13.55 3.65 -6.49
C ARG A 28 -12.38 2.70 -6.79
N LEU A 29 -11.70 2.93 -7.91
CA LEU A 29 -10.70 2.02 -8.46
C LEU A 29 -9.35 2.74 -8.64
N ILE A 30 -8.26 2.02 -8.35
CA ILE A 30 -6.91 2.37 -8.77
C ILE A 30 -6.42 1.22 -9.63
N MET A 31 -6.03 1.51 -10.87
CA MET A 31 -5.61 0.50 -11.84
C MET A 31 -4.14 0.69 -12.21
N VAL A 32 -3.38 -0.40 -12.18
CA VAL A 32 -1.95 -0.45 -12.51
C VAL A 32 -1.73 -1.43 -13.65
N ASP A 33 -1.30 -0.91 -14.80
CA ASP A 33 -1.01 -1.67 -16.02
C ASP A 33 0.34 -1.23 -16.61
N PRO A 34 1.45 -1.83 -16.16
CA PRO A 34 2.79 -1.47 -16.63
C PRO A 34 3.01 -1.72 -18.14
N LYS A 35 2.17 -2.55 -18.77
CA LYS A 35 2.31 -2.92 -20.19
C LYS A 35 1.33 -2.17 -21.10
N VAL A 36 0.34 -1.49 -20.54
CA VAL A 36 -0.65 -0.71 -21.29
C VAL A 36 -1.41 -1.59 -22.28
N LEU A 37 -1.85 -2.76 -21.82
CA LEU A 37 -2.49 -3.77 -22.66
C LEU A 37 -3.91 -4.07 -22.20
N GLU A 38 -4.10 -4.28 -20.90
CA GLU A 38 -5.31 -4.93 -20.39
C GLU A 38 -6.26 -3.94 -19.72
N LEU A 39 -5.74 -2.94 -18.99
CA LEU A 39 -6.58 -2.03 -18.19
C LEU A 39 -6.81 -0.67 -18.85
N LYS A 40 -6.11 -0.37 -19.96
CA LYS A 40 -6.27 0.91 -20.66
C LYS A 40 -7.70 1.16 -21.14
N SER A 41 -8.46 0.14 -21.47
CA SER A 41 -9.86 0.30 -21.91
C SER A 41 -10.76 0.97 -20.85
N TYR A 42 -10.35 0.90 -19.58
CA TYR A 42 -11.05 1.54 -18.47
C TYR A 42 -10.62 2.99 -18.22
N GLU A 43 -9.72 3.57 -19.02
CA GLU A 43 -9.34 4.99 -18.87
C GLU A 43 -10.59 5.88 -18.86
N ASP A 44 -10.55 6.90 -18.00
CA ASP A 44 -11.58 7.91 -17.84
C ASP A 44 -12.96 7.43 -17.38
N ILE A 45 -13.10 6.19 -16.88
CA ILE A 45 -14.35 5.80 -16.21
C ILE A 45 -14.50 6.57 -14.89
N PRO A 46 -15.72 6.99 -14.51
CA PRO A 46 -15.97 7.77 -13.29
C PRO A 46 -15.62 7.05 -11.99
N HIS A 47 -15.29 5.75 -12.01
CA HIS A 47 -14.81 5.00 -10.86
C HIS A 47 -13.31 5.20 -10.56
N LEU A 48 -12.51 5.68 -11.52
CA LEU A 48 -11.07 5.81 -11.34
C LEU A 48 -10.67 6.99 -10.43
N LEU A 49 -9.76 6.72 -9.49
CA LEU A 49 -9.13 7.70 -8.59
C LEU A 49 -7.90 8.39 -9.20
N SER A 50 -7.29 7.77 -10.20
CA SER A 50 -6.20 8.32 -10.99
C SER A 50 -6.31 7.77 -12.40
N PRO A 51 -5.60 8.37 -13.38
CA PRO A 51 -5.35 7.71 -14.65
C PRO A 51 -4.74 6.31 -14.43
N VAL A 52 -4.85 5.44 -15.44
CA VAL A 52 -4.25 4.09 -15.36
C VAL A 52 -2.74 4.23 -15.18
N VAL A 53 -2.23 3.68 -14.08
CA VAL A 53 -0.84 3.85 -13.68
C VAL A 53 0.04 2.86 -14.45
N THR A 54 1.02 3.38 -15.17
CA THR A 54 1.94 2.59 -16.00
C THR A 54 3.35 2.55 -15.41
N GLU A 55 3.72 3.56 -14.62
CA GLU A 55 5.06 3.74 -14.09
C GLU A 55 5.23 3.07 -12.71
N PRO A 56 6.33 2.33 -12.45
CA PRO A 56 6.56 1.69 -11.16
C PRO A 56 6.60 2.66 -9.98
N GLU A 57 7.21 3.84 -10.14
CA GLU A 57 7.32 4.85 -9.06
C GLU A 57 5.95 5.41 -8.68
N LYS A 58 5.11 5.73 -9.68
CA LYS A 58 3.72 6.15 -9.44
C LYS A 58 2.88 5.04 -8.81
N THR A 59 3.19 3.78 -9.09
CA THR A 59 2.53 2.65 -8.42
C THR A 59 2.86 2.60 -6.93
N ILE A 60 4.14 2.83 -6.56
CA ILE A 60 4.54 2.94 -5.15
C ILE A 60 3.82 4.09 -4.48
N ARG A 61 3.73 5.25 -5.14
CA ARG A 61 2.99 6.40 -4.61
C ARG A 61 1.52 6.09 -4.39
N ALA A 62 0.86 5.42 -5.34
CA ALA A 62 -0.55 5.03 -5.21
C ALA A 62 -0.80 4.04 -4.07
N LEU A 63 0.13 3.10 -3.85
CA LEU A 63 0.06 2.20 -2.70
C LEU A 63 0.29 2.94 -1.38
N LYS A 64 1.24 3.87 -1.30
CA LYS A 64 1.45 4.74 -0.13
C LYS A 64 0.20 5.57 0.18
N TRP A 65 -0.38 6.21 -0.85
CA TRP A 65 -1.62 6.96 -0.74
C TRP A 65 -2.77 6.08 -0.21
N THR A 66 -2.85 4.84 -0.67
CA THR A 66 -3.87 3.90 -0.20
C THR A 66 -3.72 3.61 1.30
N ILE A 67 -2.50 3.56 1.83
CA ILE A 67 -2.26 3.40 3.28
C ILE A 67 -2.62 4.70 4.03
N GLU A 68 -2.26 5.86 3.49
CA GLU A 68 -2.64 7.17 4.06
C GLU A 68 -4.17 7.28 4.18
N GLU A 69 -4.89 6.96 3.09
CA GLU A 69 -6.35 6.92 3.05
C GLU A 69 -6.91 5.89 4.03
N MET A 70 -6.30 4.70 4.14
CA MET A 70 -6.68 3.70 5.14
C MET A 70 -6.64 4.28 6.56
N GLU A 71 -5.56 4.98 6.91
CA GLU A 71 -5.41 5.60 8.24
C GLU A 71 -6.39 6.74 8.49
N GLN A 72 -6.65 7.58 7.48
CA GLN A 72 -7.66 8.62 7.56
C GLN A 72 -9.05 8.03 7.81
N ARG A 73 -9.41 6.95 7.10
CA ARG A 73 -10.67 6.23 7.32
C ARG A 73 -10.76 5.67 8.74
N TYR A 74 -9.67 5.14 9.28
CA TYR A 74 -9.65 4.69 10.68
C TYR A 74 -9.92 5.81 11.69
N ARG A 75 -9.39 7.01 11.45
CA ARG A 75 -9.68 8.18 12.29
C ARG A 75 -11.15 8.57 12.21
N LYS A 76 -11.69 8.72 10.99
CA LYS A 76 -13.13 8.99 10.77
C LYS A 76 -14.03 7.95 11.44
N MET A 77 -13.70 6.66 11.28
CA MET A 77 -14.42 5.55 11.94
C MET A 77 -14.36 5.65 13.46
N SER A 78 -13.20 5.95 14.03
CA SER A 78 -13.03 6.11 15.48
C SER A 78 -13.86 7.29 16.01
N GLU A 79 -13.84 8.43 15.31
CA GLU A 79 -14.58 9.65 15.70
C GLU A 79 -16.10 9.42 15.77
N VAL A 80 -16.65 8.60 14.87
CA VAL A 80 -18.08 8.26 14.89
C VAL A 80 -18.38 6.97 15.66
N GLY A 81 -17.39 6.30 16.25
CA GLY A 81 -17.55 5.04 16.97
C GLY A 81 -17.93 3.82 16.11
N ALA A 82 -17.55 3.81 14.83
CA ALA A 82 -17.73 2.70 13.90
C ALA A 82 -16.53 1.73 13.91
N ARG A 83 -16.80 0.43 13.71
CA ARG A 83 -15.76 -0.61 13.67
C ARG A 83 -15.24 -0.92 12.26
N ASN A 84 -16.01 -0.56 11.24
CA ASN A 84 -15.72 -0.80 9.82
C ASN A 84 -16.48 0.20 8.94
N ILE A 85 -16.13 0.24 7.65
CA ILE A 85 -16.68 1.18 6.68
C ILE A 85 -18.21 1.06 6.54
N THR A 86 -18.77 -0.16 6.61
CA THR A 86 -20.22 -0.36 6.53
C THR A 86 -20.92 0.32 7.70
N GLY A 87 -20.43 0.09 8.93
CA GLY A 87 -20.96 0.73 10.12
C GLY A 87 -20.72 2.25 10.15
N PHE A 88 -19.68 2.75 9.47
CA PHE A 88 -19.49 4.18 9.28
C PHE A 88 -20.56 4.76 8.34
N ASN A 89 -20.73 4.19 7.15
CA ASN A 89 -21.70 4.64 6.16
C ASN A 89 -23.14 4.55 6.69
N ASP A 90 -23.49 3.50 7.43
CA ASP A 90 -24.81 3.36 8.04
C ASP A 90 -25.10 4.49 9.05
N ARG A 91 -24.10 4.92 9.83
CA ARG A 91 -24.23 6.05 10.76
C ARG A 91 -24.36 7.37 10.02
N VAL A 92 -23.52 7.61 9.02
CA VAL A 92 -23.60 8.82 8.16
C VAL A 92 -24.97 8.93 7.51
N ARG A 93 -25.45 7.85 6.88
CA ARG A 93 -26.76 7.81 6.23
C ARG A 93 -27.90 8.08 7.21
N SER A 94 -27.84 7.48 8.39
CA SER A 94 -28.85 7.67 9.44
C SER A 94 -28.88 9.10 9.97
N ALA A 95 -27.71 9.72 10.17
CA ALA A 95 -27.57 11.11 10.58
C ALA A 95 -28.19 12.06 9.53
N LYS A 96 -27.84 11.88 8.26
CA LYS A 96 -28.39 12.66 7.14
C LYS A 96 -29.90 12.51 7.00
N ALA A 97 -30.43 11.29 7.14
CA ALA A 97 -31.86 11.03 7.06
C ALA A 97 -32.67 11.70 8.19
N LYS A 98 -32.05 11.88 9.36
CA LYS A 98 -32.67 12.56 10.52
C LYS A 98 -32.46 14.08 10.53
N GLY A 99 -31.51 14.59 9.73
CA GLY A 99 -31.07 15.98 9.81
C GLY A 99 -30.31 16.30 11.10
N GLU A 100 -29.78 15.28 11.79
CA GLU A 100 -29.00 15.42 13.01
C GLU A 100 -27.52 15.17 12.66
N PRO A 101 -26.64 16.19 12.65
CA PRO A 101 -25.23 16.01 12.32
C PRO A 101 -24.55 15.07 13.32
N LEU A 102 -23.52 14.35 12.85
CA LEU A 102 -22.74 13.48 13.73
C LEU A 102 -21.99 14.37 14.74
N GLY A 103 -22.41 14.37 16.01
CA GLY A 103 -21.74 15.14 17.05
C GLY A 103 -20.76 14.28 17.85
N ARG A 104 -19.57 14.82 18.16
CA ARG A 104 -18.71 14.30 19.23
C ARG A 104 -18.64 15.30 20.37
N ARG A 105 -18.97 14.83 21.58
CA ARG A 105 -18.70 15.55 22.83
C ARG A 105 -17.22 15.40 23.18
N ILE A 106 -16.49 16.52 23.19
CA ILE A 106 -15.08 16.58 23.58
C ILE A 106 -15.01 17.38 24.87
N GLN A 107 -14.48 16.77 25.94
CA GLN A 107 -14.19 17.50 27.17
C GLN A 107 -12.96 18.39 26.92
N THR A 108 -13.15 19.70 26.92
CA THR A 108 -12.11 20.70 26.63
C THR A 108 -11.47 21.28 27.89
N GLY A 109 -12.07 21.05 29.06
CA GLY A 109 -11.50 21.44 30.34
C GLY A 109 -12.47 21.25 31.50
N TYR A 110 -12.14 21.91 32.60
CA TYR A 110 -13.01 22.07 33.76
C TYR A 110 -13.22 23.56 33.99
N ASP A 111 -14.43 23.95 34.33
CA ASP A 111 -14.75 25.31 34.73
C ASP A 111 -13.96 25.64 36.01
N PRO A 112 -13.10 26.68 36.00
CA PRO A 112 -12.26 27.03 37.16
C PRO A 112 -13.05 27.43 38.41
N GLU A 113 -14.31 27.86 38.29
CA GLU A 113 -15.14 28.32 39.40
C GLU A 113 -16.05 27.21 39.96
N THR A 114 -16.57 26.35 39.10
CA THR A 114 -17.55 25.31 39.49
C THR A 114 -16.98 23.90 39.54
N GLY A 115 -15.83 23.66 38.89
CA GLY A 115 -15.23 22.34 38.75
C GLY A 115 -15.99 21.41 37.80
N GLU A 116 -17.01 21.89 37.09
CA GLU A 116 -17.79 21.11 36.13
C GLU A 116 -17.03 20.91 34.81
N GLU A 117 -17.31 19.80 34.13
CA GLU A 117 -16.68 19.48 32.85
C GLU A 117 -17.19 20.43 31.75
N ILE A 118 -16.27 21.15 31.10
CA ILE A 118 -16.59 21.91 29.89
C ILE A 118 -16.56 20.94 28.71
N VAL A 119 -17.72 20.73 28.09
CA VAL A 119 -17.89 19.83 26.94
C VAL A 119 -18.20 20.67 25.71
N GLU A 120 -17.34 20.57 24.70
CA GLU A 120 -17.58 21.15 23.37
C GLU A 120 -18.19 20.07 22.45
N GLU A 121 -19.32 20.38 21.81
CA GLU A 121 -19.90 19.53 20.78
C GLU A 121 -19.33 19.92 19.41
N LYS A 122 -18.48 19.04 18.86
CA LYS A 122 -17.97 19.20 17.50
C LYS A 122 -18.91 18.49 16.53
N GLU A 123 -19.53 19.26 15.64
CA GLU A 123 -20.27 18.72 14.50
C GLU A 123 -19.28 18.14 13.47
N LEU A 124 -19.54 16.92 13.04
CA LEU A 124 -18.79 16.18 12.04
C LEU A 124 -19.66 16.06 10.79
N ASP A 125 -19.34 16.85 9.78
CA ASP A 125 -19.97 16.73 8.46
C ASP A 125 -19.19 15.72 7.61
N TYR A 126 -19.67 14.48 7.62
CA TYR A 126 -19.06 13.39 6.87
C TYR A 126 -19.96 12.87 5.76
N GLU A 127 -19.32 12.50 4.65
CA GLU A 127 -19.92 11.78 3.53
C GLU A 127 -19.73 10.27 3.67
N GLU A 128 -20.62 9.50 3.01
CA GLU A 128 -20.42 8.05 2.89
C GLU A 128 -19.10 7.78 2.14
N LEU A 129 -18.34 6.79 2.61
CA LEU A 129 -17.05 6.44 2.04
C LEU A 129 -17.20 5.28 1.05
N PRO A 130 -16.68 5.40 -0.19
CA PRO A 130 -16.69 4.31 -1.15
C PRO A 130 -15.71 3.21 -0.76
N LEU A 131 -15.97 1.97 -1.17
CA LEU A 131 -14.94 0.94 -1.22
C LEU A 131 -13.83 1.34 -2.19
N ILE A 132 -12.57 1.00 -1.89
CA ILE A 132 -11.45 1.20 -2.81
C ILE A 132 -10.90 -0.15 -3.23
N VAL A 133 -10.77 -0.39 -4.53
CA VAL A 133 -10.13 -1.59 -5.07
C VAL A 133 -8.89 -1.20 -5.87
N VAL A 134 -7.73 -1.65 -5.42
CA VAL A 134 -6.45 -1.49 -6.11
C VAL A 134 -6.17 -2.74 -6.93
N ILE A 135 -5.99 -2.57 -8.24
CA ILE A 135 -5.84 -3.64 -9.21
C ILE A 135 -4.49 -3.51 -9.91
N VAL A 136 -3.69 -4.56 -9.84
CA VAL A 136 -2.39 -4.66 -10.51
C VAL A 136 -2.42 -5.81 -11.50
N ASP A 137 -2.29 -5.54 -12.81
CA ASP A 137 -2.37 -6.61 -13.82
C ASP A 137 -1.14 -7.53 -13.87
N GLU A 138 0.05 -6.95 -13.69
CA GLU A 138 1.32 -7.69 -13.76
C GLU A 138 2.27 -7.30 -12.63
N LEU A 139 2.07 -7.93 -11.46
CA LEU A 139 2.89 -7.73 -10.27
C LEU A 139 4.39 -7.95 -10.54
N ALA A 140 4.73 -8.88 -11.43
CA ALA A 140 6.13 -9.22 -11.68
C ALA A 140 6.95 -8.07 -12.29
N ASP A 141 6.33 -7.15 -13.02
CA ASP A 141 7.04 -5.97 -13.55
C ASP A 141 7.41 -5.00 -12.43
N LEU A 142 6.55 -4.90 -11.40
CA LEU A 142 6.84 -4.10 -10.22
C LEU A 142 7.93 -4.75 -9.36
N MET A 143 7.85 -6.07 -9.17
CA MET A 143 8.81 -6.81 -8.35
C MET A 143 10.24 -6.75 -8.89
N ALA A 144 10.40 -6.64 -10.22
CA ALA A 144 11.71 -6.55 -10.86
C ALA A 144 12.42 -5.21 -10.60
N VAL A 145 11.67 -4.14 -10.31
CA VAL A 145 12.21 -2.77 -10.16
C VAL A 145 12.22 -2.34 -8.69
N VAL A 146 11.11 -2.54 -7.97
CA VAL A 146 10.85 -2.01 -6.62
C VAL A 146 10.30 -3.08 -5.65
N GLY A 147 10.68 -4.35 -5.84
CA GLY A 147 10.05 -5.48 -5.15
C GLY A 147 10.05 -5.41 -3.62
N LYS A 148 11.11 -4.90 -3.00
CA LYS A 148 11.17 -4.74 -1.52
C LYS A 148 10.13 -3.75 -1.01
N ASP A 149 9.98 -2.62 -1.68
CA ASP A 149 9.03 -1.58 -1.28
C ASP A 149 7.59 -2.08 -1.43
N ILE A 150 7.31 -2.76 -2.55
CA ILE A 150 6.01 -3.41 -2.80
C ILE A 150 5.65 -4.39 -1.68
N GLU A 151 6.58 -5.26 -1.25
CA GLU A 151 6.31 -6.22 -0.18
C GLU A 151 5.93 -5.56 1.15
N ILE A 152 6.63 -4.50 1.54
CA ILE A 152 6.36 -3.80 2.80
C ILE A 152 5.00 -3.09 2.72
N LEU A 153 4.70 -2.42 1.61
CA LEU A 153 3.43 -1.74 1.39
C LEU A 153 2.26 -2.73 1.41
N ILE A 154 2.41 -3.88 0.74
CA ILE A 154 1.41 -4.96 0.77
C ILE A 154 1.19 -5.44 2.20
N ARG A 155 2.26 -5.74 2.94
CA ARG A 155 2.18 -6.19 4.33
C ARG A 155 1.40 -5.19 5.20
N ARG A 156 1.65 -3.89 5.04
CA ARG A 156 0.94 -2.85 5.81
C ARG A 156 -0.52 -2.73 5.41
N LEU A 157 -0.83 -2.76 4.11
CA LEU A 157 -2.20 -2.69 3.61
C LEU A 157 -3.02 -3.91 4.06
N THR A 158 -2.55 -5.13 3.82
CA THR A 158 -3.34 -6.35 4.05
C THR A 158 -3.63 -6.62 5.53
N GLN A 159 -2.83 -6.07 6.45
CA GLN A 159 -3.06 -6.21 7.88
C GLN A 159 -4.29 -5.45 8.40
N LYS A 160 -4.64 -4.30 7.81
CA LYS A 160 -5.68 -3.40 8.32
C LYS A 160 -6.72 -2.95 7.28
N SER A 161 -6.49 -3.15 5.98
CA SER A 161 -7.36 -2.64 4.91
C SER A 161 -8.82 -3.12 4.95
N ARG A 162 -9.08 -4.34 5.44
CA ARG A 162 -10.43 -4.95 5.42
C ARG A 162 -11.50 -4.10 6.10
N ALA A 163 -11.21 -3.55 7.29
CA ALA A 163 -12.19 -2.74 8.01
C ALA A 163 -12.37 -1.35 7.38
N ALA A 164 -11.32 -0.82 6.75
CA ALA A 164 -11.33 0.45 6.04
C ALA A 164 -11.98 0.38 4.63
N GLY A 165 -12.42 -0.81 4.18
CA GLY A 165 -13.05 -0.98 2.87
C GLY A 165 -12.08 -0.87 1.70
N ILE A 166 -10.81 -1.22 1.92
CA ILE A 166 -9.77 -1.22 0.89
C ILE A 166 -9.43 -2.67 0.53
N HIS A 167 -9.35 -2.95 -0.76
CA HIS A 167 -9.14 -4.30 -1.29
C HIS A 167 -8.06 -4.31 -2.37
N LEU A 168 -7.27 -5.38 -2.43
CA LEU A 168 -6.17 -5.56 -3.37
C LEU A 168 -6.45 -6.74 -4.29
N ILE A 169 -6.26 -6.54 -5.59
CA ILE A 169 -6.26 -7.58 -6.61
C ILE A 169 -4.91 -7.52 -7.31
N MET A 170 -4.14 -8.60 -7.21
CA MET A 170 -2.83 -8.70 -7.85
C MET A 170 -2.81 -9.88 -8.80
N ALA A 171 -2.54 -9.59 -10.06
CA ALA A 171 -2.42 -10.57 -11.12
C ALA A 171 -0.97 -10.64 -11.60
N THR A 172 -0.59 -11.80 -12.13
CA THR A 172 0.71 -12.01 -12.77
C THR A 172 0.65 -13.18 -13.75
N GLN A 173 1.39 -13.05 -14.84
CA GLN A 173 1.66 -14.16 -15.76
C GLN A 173 2.93 -14.95 -15.41
N ARG A 174 3.74 -14.47 -14.46
CA ARG A 174 5.00 -15.08 -14.02
C ARG A 174 4.88 -15.58 -12.58
N PRO A 175 4.33 -16.78 -12.36
CA PRO A 175 4.11 -17.34 -11.02
C PRO A 175 5.40 -17.93 -10.40
N SER A 176 6.50 -17.20 -10.43
CA SER A 176 7.77 -17.61 -9.82
C SER A 176 7.82 -17.25 -8.33
N VAL A 177 8.74 -17.89 -7.60
CA VAL A 177 8.94 -17.64 -6.15
C VAL A 177 9.43 -16.22 -5.88
N ASP A 178 10.16 -15.63 -6.82
CA ASP A 178 10.68 -14.25 -6.72
C ASP A 178 9.57 -13.19 -6.89
N VAL A 179 8.46 -13.55 -7.55
CA VAL A 179 7.30 -12.68 -7.73
C VAL A 179 6.26 -12.93 -6.62
N ILE A 180 5.94 -14.20 -6.38
CA ILE A 180 4.96 -14.63 -5.37
C ILE A 180 5.72 -15.10 -4.13
N THR A 181 6.30 -14.13 -3.44
CA THR A 181 7.18 -14.38 -2.30
C THR A 181 6.43 -14.88 -1.08
N GLY A 182 7.17 -15.25 -0.03
CA GLY A 182 6.57 -15.63 1.26
C GLY A 182 5.69 -14.53 1.86
N VAL A 183 6.12 -13.27 1.75
CA VAL A 183 5.38 -12.11 2.28
C VAL A 183 4.05 -11.94 1.56
N ILE A 184 4.06 -12.01 0.21
CA ILE A 184 2.85 -11.95 -0.60
C ILE A 184 1.88 -13.07 -0.21
N LYS A 185 2.38 -14.31 -0.10
CA LYS A 185 1.55 -15.45 0.28
C LYS A 185 0.96 -15.34 1.68
N ALA A 186 1.73 -14.84 2.65
CA ALA A 186 1.24 -14.68 4.02
C ALA A 186 0.10 -13.65 4.12
N ASN A 187 0.08 -12.67 3.23
CA ASN A 187 -0.81 -11.50 3.29
C ASN A 187 -1.99 -11.55 2.33
N LEU A 188 -1.91 -12.35 1.26
CA LEU A 188 -2.99 -12.57 0.27
C LEU A 188 -3.43 -14.04 0.29
N PRO A 189 -4.34 -14.43 1.22
CA PRO A 189 -4.69 -15.84 1.41
C PRO A 189 -5.66 -16.38 0.36
N THR A 190 -6.55 -15.53 -0.16
CA THR A 190 -7.48 -15.88 -1.25
C THR A 190 -6.74 -15.83 -2.57
N ARG A 191 -6.80 -16.91 -3.36
CA ARG A 191 -6.03 -17.03 -4.60
C ARG A 191 -6.83 -17.66 -5.72
N ILE A 192 -6.56 -17.22 -6.93
CA ILE A 192 -7.07 -17.82 -8.17
C ILE A 192 -5.86 -18.24 -9.00
N SER A 193 -5.86 -19.48 -9.47
CA SER A 193 -4.87 -19.96 -10.42
C SER A 193 -5.57 -20.42 -11.70
N PHE A 194 -5.35 -19.70 -12.78
CA PHE A 194 -5.58 -20.23 -14.13
C PHE A 194 -4.50 -21.24 -14.50
N LYS A 195 -4.64 -21.90 -15.65
CA LYS A 195 -3.64 -22.83 -16.16
C LYS A 195 -2.20 -22.28 -16.04
N VAL A 196 -1.32 -23.13 -15.51
CA VAL A 196 0.13 -22.91 -15.44
C VAL A 196 0.87 -24.05 -16.13
N THR A 197 2.17 -23.87 -16.39
CA THR A 197 2.98 -24.86 -17.12
C THR A 197 3.44 -26.02 -16.24
N SER A 198 3.67 -25.81 -14.94
CA SER A 198 4.29 -26.81 -14.08
C SER A 198 3.62 -26.97 -12.71
N ARG A 199 3.84 -28.13 -12.08
CA ARG A 199 3.46 -28.40 -10.68
C ARG A 199 4.12 -27.42 -9.71
N ILE A 200 5.31 -26.93 -10.04
CA ILE A 200 6.05 -25.96 -9.23
C ILE A 200 5.28 -24.65 -9.21
N ASP A 201 4.88 -24.14 -10.38
CA ASP A 201 4.09 -22.91 -10.50
C ASP A 201 2.73 -23.02 -9.78
N SER A 202 2.07 -24.19 -9.88
CA SER A 202 0.83 -24.44 -9.14
C SER A 202 1.05 -24.32 -7.64
N ARG A 203 2.13 -24.92 -7.11
CA ARG A 203 2.47 -24.82 -5.68
C ARG A 203 2.88 -23.40 -5.28
N THR A 204 3.55 -22.66 -6.15
CA THR A 204 3.91 -21.27 -5.89
C THR A 204 2.66 -20.41 -5.68
N ILE A 205 1.62 -20.60 -6.50
CA ILE A 205 0.36 -19.86 -6.36
C ILE A 205 -0.49 -20.46 -5.22
N LEU A 206 -0.89 -21.72 -5.32
CA LEU A 206 -1.93 -22.31 -4.47
C LEU A 206 -1.39 -22.97 -3.19
N GLY A 207 -0.09 -23.25 -3.11
CA GLY A 207 0.50 -24.11 -2.07
C GLY A 207 0.34 -25.61 -2.35
N GLU A 208 -0.40 -25.99 -3.40
CA GLU A 208 -0.64 -27.38 -3.81
C GLU A 208 -0.63 -27.51 -5.33
N GLN A 209 -0.53 -28.74 -5.82
CA GLN A 209 -0.57 -29.05 -7.26
C GLN A 209 -2.00 -29.11 -7.78
N GLY A 210 -2.19 -28.93 -9.09
CA GLY A 210 -3.49 -29.05 -9.75
C GLY A 210 -3.69 -28.06 -10.88
N ALA A 211 -3.12 -26.85 -10.78
CA ALA A 211 -3.33 -25.81 -11.78
C ALA A 211 -2.65 -26.14 -13.12
N GLU A 212 -1.62 -26.98 -13.11
CA GLU A 212 -0.96 -27.48 -14.32
C GLU A 212 -1.84 -28.39 -15.16
N THR A 213 -2.89 -28.97 -14.56
CA THR A 213 -3.84 -29.89 -15.22
C THR A 213 -5.06 -29.19 -15.82
N LEU A 214 -5.17 -27.87 -15.63
CA LEU A 214 -6.28 -27.08 -16.15
C LEU A 214 -6.27 -27.04 -17.68
N LEU A 215 -7.46 -26.84 -18.25
CA LEU A 215 -7.66 -26.86 -19.70
C LEU A 215 -7.17 -25.57 -20.37
N GLY A 216 -7.09 -24.47 -19.61
CA GLY A 216 -6.83 -23.11 -20.12
C GLY A 216 -8.14 -22.40 -20.49
N LYS A 217 -8.06 -21.30 -21.23
CA LYS A 217 -9.22 -20.53 -21.71
C LYS A 217 -10.30 -20.27 -20.63
N GLY A 218 -9.87 -19.85 -19.44
CA GLY A 218 -10.78 -19.49 -18.33
C GLY A 218 -11.00 -20.59 -17.29
N ASP A 219 -10.55 -21.82 -17.52
CA ASP A 219 -10.54 -22.86 -16.49
C ASP A 219 -9.55 -22.50 -15.37
N MET A 220 -10.04 -22.49 -14.12
CA MET A 220 -9.30 -22.01 -12.96
C MET A 220 -9.56 -22.81 -11.69
N LEU A 221 -8.62 -22.71 -10.75
CA LEU A 221 -8.77 -23.16 -9.37
C LEU A 221 -8.88 -21.95 -8.45
N PHE A 222 -9.95 -21.91 -7.67
CA PHE A 222 -10.19 -20.91 -6.65
C PHE A 222 -9.87 -21.50 -5.27
N LYS A 223 -8.94 -20.86 -4.57
CA LYS A 223 -8.59 -21.13 -3.18
C LYS A 223 -9.13 -20.02 -2.30
N PRO A 224 -10.24 -20.25 -1.56
CA PRO A 224 -10.71 -19.27 -0.59
C PRO A 224 -9.74 -19.18 0.60
N ASN A 225 -9.85 -18.11 1.39
CA ASN A 225 -9.13 -17.99 2.66
C ASN A 225 -9.48 -19.13 3.64
N ILE A 226 -10.75 -19.51 3.67
CA ILE A 226 -11.26 -20.64 4.47
C ILE A 226 -12.09 -21.52 3.55
N GLY A 227 -11.82 -22.82 3.55
CA GLY A 227 -12.52 -23.82 2.74
C GLY A 227 -11.60 -24.54 1.76
N ASN A 228 -12.22 -25.39 0.95
CA ASN A 228 -11.50 -26.26 0.02
C ASN A 228 -11.24 -25.58 -1.32
N LEU A 229 -10.16 -26.00 -1.97
CA LEU A 229 -9.87 -25.65 -3.35
C LEU A 229 -11.04 -26.09 -4.25
N THR A 230 -11.55 -25.17 -5.05
CA THR A 230 -12.69 -25.40 -5.95
C THR A 230 -12.29 -25.12 -7.39
N ARG A 231 -12.60 -26.03 -8.30
CA ARG A 231 -12.44 -25.78 -9.73
C ARG A 231 -13.62 -24.98 -10.25
N VAL A 232 -13.34 -23.94 -11.04
CA VAL A 232 -14.33 -23.03 -11.60
C VAL A 232 -14.02 -22.83 -13.07
N HIS A 233 -15.06 -22.83 -13.90
CA HIS A 233 -14.96 -22.37 -15.28
C HIS A 233 -15.30 -20.89 -15.32
N GLY A 234 -14.29 -20.06 -15.58
CA GLY A 234 -14.47 -18.61 -15.66
C GLY A 234 -15.41 -18.23 -16.80
N PRO A 235 -16.32 -17.27 -16.58
CA PRO A 235 -17.12 -16.74 -17.67
C PRO A 235 -16.20 -16.02 -18.68
N PHE A 236 -16.68 -15.93 -19.91
CA PHE A 236 -15.99 -15.23 -20.97
C PHE A 236 -16.59 -13.84 -21.15
N VAL A 237 -15.71 -12.86 -21.31
CA VAL A 237 -16.04 -11.52 -21.78
C VAL A 237 -15.07 -11.17 -22.90
N SER A 238 -15.61 -10.61 -23.99
CA SER A 238 -14.83 -10.10 -25.11
C SER A 238 -14.36 -8.67 -24.86
N ASP A 239 -13.27 -8.26 -25.52
CA ASP A 239 -12.76 -6.89 -25.43
C ASP A 239 -13.81 -5.85 -25.90
N GLU A 240 -14.66 -6.22 -26.86
CA GLU A 240 -15.76 -5.37 -27.32
C GLU A 240 -16.80 -5.13 -26.22
N GLU A 241 -17.12 -6.15 -25.41
CA GLU A 241 -18.02 -5.99 -24.27
C GLU A 241 -17.39 -5.13 -23.16
N VAL A 242 -16.08 -5.28 -22.92
CA VAL A 242 -15.34 -4.43 -21.98
C VAL A 242 -15.42 -2.97 -22.41
N GLU A 243 -15.12 -2.66 -23.67
CA GLU A 243 -15.15 -1.30 -24.20
C GLU A 243 -16.57 -0.71 -24.13
N LYS A 244 -17.60 -1.48 -24.49
CA LYS A 244 -19.00 -1.05 -24.39
C LYS A 244 -19.39 -0.65 -22.97
N VAL A 245 -18.95 -1.41 -21.97
CA VAL A 245 -19.23 -1.10 -20.56
C VAL A 245 -18.45 0.13 -20.10
N ALA A 246 -17.19 0.25 -20.49
CA ALA A 246 -16.37 1.42 -20.18
C ALA A 246 -16.97 2.70 -20.81
N GLU A 247 -17.35 2.66 -22.09
CA GLU A 247 -18.02 3.76 -22.78
C GLU A 247 -19.36 4.14 -22.13
N HIS A 248 -20.14 3.15 -21.71
CA HIS A 248 -21.40 3.39 -21.00
C HIS A 248 -21.18 4.20 -19.72
N TRP A 249 -20.11 3.91 -18.98
CA TRP A 249 -19.75 4.63 -17.77
C TRP A 249 -19.12 6.01 -18.04
N ARG A 250 -18.26 6.14 -19.05
CA ARG A 250 -17.73 7.45 -19.49
C ARG A 250 -18.85 8.43 -19.89
N LYS A 251 -19.96 7.94 -20.46
CA LYS A 251 -21.13 8.76 -20.81
C LYS A 251 -21.91 9.26 -19.59
N GLN A 252 -21.75 8.63 -18.42
CA GLN A 252 -22.46 9.00 -17.19
C GLN A 252 -21.72 10.06 -16.36
N GLY A 253 -20.42 10.22 -16.55
CA GLY A 253 -19.64 11.24 -15.85
C GLY A 253 -18.14 11.12 -16.12
N ALA A 254 -17.44 12.20 -15.78
CA ALA A 254 -15.99 12.24 -15.79
C ALA A 254 -15.42 11.75 -14.44
N PRO A 255 -14.21 11.20 -14.41
CA PRO A 255 -13.54 10.83 -13.17
C PRO A 255 -13.13 12.07 -12.37
N ALA A 256 -13.34 12.03 -11.07
CA ALA A 256 -12.73 12.98 -10.14
C ALA A 256 -11.36 12.44 -9.72
N TYR A 257 -10.34 12.63 -10.56
CA TYR A 257 -8.98 12.21 -10.25
C TYR A 257 -8.45 12.96 -9.03
N VAL A 258 -7.64 12.25 -8.23
CA VAL A 258 -6.97 12.75 -7.04
C VAL A 258 -5.48 12.72 -7.31
N ASP A 259 -4.88 13.88 -7.60
CA ASP A 259 -3.48 13.99 -8.03
C ASP A 259 -2.52 13.34 -7.03
N ALA A 260 -2.82 13.47 -5.73
CA ALA A 260 -2.06 12.84 -4.64
C ALA A 260 -1.97 11.31 -4.73
N VAL A 261 -2.81 10.63 -5.52
CA VAL A 261 -2.68 9.18 -5.74
C VAL A 261 -1.39 8.86 -6.51
N THR A 262 -0.98 9.70 -7.46
CA THR A 262 0.18 9.43 -8.32
C THR A 262 1.31 10.42 -8.16
N GLU A 263 1.05 11.58 -7.57
CA GLU A 263 2.04 12.64 -7.38
C GLU A 263 2.47 12.75 -5.92
N GLU A 264 3.75 13.03 -5.71
CA GLU A 264 4.24 13.39 -4.38
C GLU A 264 3.79 14.81 -4.01
N PRO A 265 3.47 15.08 -2.73
CA PRO A 265 3.16 16.42 -2.28
C PRO A 265 4.32 17.37 -2.62
N GLN A 266 4.05 18.43 -3.40
CA GLN A 266 5.08 19.40 -3.83
C GLN A 266 5.64 20.23 -2.66
N ASP A 267 4.91 20.31 -1.56
CA ASP A 267 5.34 20.98 -0.34
C ASP A 267 5.81 19.95 0.69
N GLY A 268 7.09 19.97 1.02
CA GLY A 268 7.69 19.30 2.19
C GLY A 268 7.22 19.87 3.54
N PHE A 269 5.94 20.24 3.64
CA PHE A 269 5.30 20.91 4.76
C PHE A 269 3.89 20.32 5.01
N GLY A 270 3.79 18.99 5.08
CA GLY A 270 2.58 18.27 5.48
C GLY A 270 2.71 17.71 6.89
N GLY A 271 2.31 18.49 7.90
CA GLY A 271 2.20 17.99 9.27
C GLY A 271 1.14 16.87 9.37
N GLY A 272 1.56 15.71 9.90
CA GLY A 272 0.67 14.67 10.40
C GLY A 272 0.61 13.42 9.53
N PHE A 273 1.47 12.45 9.85
CA PHE A 273 1.16 11.12 10.40
C PHE A 273 2.30 10.17 10.04
N ALA A 274 2.79 9.46 11.05
CA ALA A 274 3.97 8.59 11.07
C ALA A 274 4.12 7.66 9.84
N PHE A 275 4.72 8.18 8.77
CA PHE A 275 5.21 7.39 7.64
C PHE A 275 6.72 7.51 7.44
N GLU A 276 7.38 8.44 8.14
CA GLU A 276 8.83 8.68 7.99
C GLU A 276 9.72 7.73 8.80
N ASP A 277 9.21 7.06 9.84
CA ASP A 277 10.05 6.21 10.69
C ASP A 277 10.38 4.81 10.10
N GLU A 278 9.81 4.43 8.96
CA GLU A 278 10.09 3.12 8.34
C GLU A 278 10.39 3.16 6.83
N PHE A 279 10.32 4.33 6.16
CA PHE A 279 10.37 4.38 4.69
C PHE A 279 11.21 5.47 4.01
N THR A 280 11.82 6.42 4.73
CA THR A 280 12.64 7.47 4.07
C THR A 280 14.03 7.58 4.68
N ALA A 281 14.87 6.60 4.33
CA ALA A 281 16.28 6.86 4.09
C ALA A 281 16.37 7.86 2.92
N SER A 282 16.48 9.15 3.26
CA SER A 282 16.79 10.30 2.40
C SER A 282 17.18 9.95 0.95
N ASP A 283 16.51 10.58 -0.01
CA ASP A 283 16.80 10.50 -1.46
C ASP A 283 18.18 11.03 -1.87
N ASN A 284 19.07 11.34 -0.92
CA ASN A 284 20.47 11.58 -1.20
C ASN A 284 21.29 10.28 -1.04
N PRO A 285 21.94 9.76 -2.11
CA PRO A 285 22.85 8.62 -2.03
C PRO A 285 23.97 8.78 -0.99
N GLU A 286 24.42 10.01 -0.71
CA GLU A 286 25.40 10.31 0.33
C GLU A 286 24.79 10.16 1.74
N GLU A 287 23.52 10.55 1.90
CA GLU A 287 22.82 10.44 3.18
C GLU A 287 22.51 8.99 3.54
N ARG A 288 22.19 8.14 2.56
CA ARG A 288 22.06 6.69 2.78
C ARG A 288 23.36 6.07 3.29
N LYS A 289 24.49 6.44 2.69
CA LYS A 289 25.81 5.95 3.13
C LYS A 289 26.17 6.46 4.52
N TYR A 290 25.79 7.71 4.84
CA TYR A 290 25.95 8.27 6.18
C TYR A 290 25.13 7.50 7.22
N ARG A 291 23.83 7.24 6.97
CA ARG A 291 22.98 6.45 7.88
C ARG A 291 23.49 5.02 8.07
N GLN A 292 23.93 4.38 7.00
CA GLN A 292 24.56 3.05 7.08
C GLN A 292 25.83 3.09 7.96
N ALA A 293 26.63 4.15 7.84
CA ALA A 293 27.80 4.35 8.70
C ALA A 293 27.39 4.56 10.18
N CYS A 294 26.32 5.32 10.46
CA CYS A 294 25.79 5.49 11.83
C CYS A 294 25.37 4.14 12.43
N GLN A 295 24.61 3.34 11.69
CA GLN A 295 24.15 2.02 12.14
C GLN A 295 25.34 1.09 12.45
N VAL A 296 26.34 1.05 11.59
CA VAL A 296 27.57 0.27 11.82
C VAL A 296 28.29 0.69 13.11
N VAL A 297 28.34 1.99 13.40
CA VAL A 297 28.91 2.52 14.66
C VAL A 297 28.09 2.10 15.87
N PHE A 298 26.76 2.16 15.79
CA PHE A 298 25.84 1.81 16.88
C PHE A 298 25.88 0.31 17.20
N GLU A 299 25.78 -0.55 16.19
CA GLU A 299 25.81 -2.01 16.36
C GLU A 299 27.13 -2.48 17.01
N ASN A 300 28.25 -1.88 16.59
CA ASN A 300 29.58 -2.28 17.04
C ASN A 300 30.08 -1.49 18.26
N GLN A 301 29.34 -0.46 18.68
CA GLN A 301 29.69 0.45 19.77
C GLN A 301 31.14 0.97 19.63
N LYS A 302 31.52 1.33 18.40
CA LYS A 302 32.88 1.77 18.04
C LYS A 302 32.83 2.92 17.04
N ALA A 303 33.37 4.07 17.45
CA ALA A 303 33.49 5.25 16.61
C ALA A 303 34.96 5.69 16.46
N SER A 304 35.59 5.29 15.35
CA SER A 304 36.88 5.85 14.92
C SER A 304 37.00 5.88 13.39
N GLY A 305 37.62 6.93 12.84
CA GLY A 305 37.70 7.14 11.39
C GLY A 305 38.39 6.00 10.63
N SER A 306 39.53 5.51 11.13
CA SER A 306 40.28 4.40 10.53
C SER A 306 39.59 3.03 10.62
N TRP A 307 38.72 2.84 11.62
CA TRP A 307 37.92 1.63 11.75
C TRP A 307 36.71 1.67 10.81
N LEU A 308 35.98 2.78 10.82
CA LEU A 308 34.81 2.98 9.95
C LEU A 308 35.19 2.94 8.46
N GLN A 309 36.36 3.47 8.11
CA GLN A 309 36.93 3.38 6.77
C GLN A 309 37.00 1.94 6.26
N ARG A 310 37.53 1.01 7.07
CA ARG A 310 37.68 -0.41 6.71
C ARG A 310 36.33 -1.12 6.63
N GLN A 311 35.40 -0.77 7.50
CA GLN A 311 34.08 -1.40 7.57
C GLN A 311 33.17 -0.95 6.41
N MET A 312 33.28 0.30 5.98
CA MET A 312 32.44 0.89 4.93
C MET A 312 33.09 0.86 3.53
N GLY A 313 34.37 0.49 3.43
CA GLY A 313 35.09 0.44 2.16
C GLY A 313 35.24 1.82 1.48
N VAL A 314 35.29 2.90 2.26
CA VAL A 314 35.38 4.29 1.77
C VAL A 314 36.75 4.90 2.00
N GLY A 315 37.04 6.06 1.40
CA GLY A 315 38.27 6.82 1.66
C GLY A 315 38.32 7.40 3.08
N TYR A 316 39.53 7.61 3.61
CA TYR A 316 39.74 8.15 4.97
C TYR A 316 39.03 9.48 5.20
N ASN A 317 39.10 10.40 4.24
CA ASN A 317 38.45 11.72 4.35
C ASN A 317 36.92 11.61 4.44
N THR A 318 36.31 10.64 3.75
CA THR A 318 34.86 10.40 3.83
C THR A 318 34.48 9.83 5.19
N ALA A 319 35.24 8.84 5.69
CA ALA A 319 35.00 8.26 7.01
C ALA A 319 35.21 9.28 8.14
N ALA A 320 36.22 10.16 8.02
CA ALA A 320 36.46 11.25 8.97
C ALA A 320 35.29 12.24 9.01
N LYS A 321 34.82 12.70 7.84
CA LYS A 321 33.65 13.59 7.73
C LYS A 321 32.39 13.01 8.36
N TRP A 322 32.13 11.71 8.18
CA TRP A 322 30.98 11.05 8.80
C TRP A 322 31.11 11.01 10.32
N ILE A 323 32.29 10.72 10.86
CA ILE A 323 32.53 10.72 12.30
C ILE A 323 32.41 12.13 12.90
N GLU A 324 32.92 13.16 12.23
CA GLU A 324 32.76 14.56 12.64
C GLU A 324 31.29 15.00 12.62
N ARG A 325 30.55 14.57 11.59
CA ARG A 325 29.11 14.83 11.51
C ARG A 325 28.35 14.14 12.64
N MET A 326 28.66 12.87 12.94
CA MET A 326 28.07 12.14 14.08
C MET A 326 28.35 12.84 15.42
N GLU A 327 29.54 13.45 15.58
CA GLU A 327 29.85 14.27 16.75
C GLU A 327 29.00 15.53 16.80
N SER A 328 28.89 16.28 15.69
CA SER A 328 28.08 17.49 15.64
C SER A 328 26.59 17.22 15.90
N GLU A 329 26.10 16.03 15.54
CA GLU A 329 24.72 15.59 15.75
C GLU A 329 24.52 14.97 17.15
N GLY A 330 25.56 14.89 17.99
CA GLY A 330 25.48 14.34 19.34
C GLY A 330 25.27 12.82 19.38
N LEU A 331 25.58 12.10 18.30
CA LEU A 331 25.50 10.64 18.22
C LEU A 331 26.75 9.96 18.82
N VAL A 332 27.89 10.66 18.79
CA VAL A 332 29.15 10.24 19.39
C VAL A 332 29.81 11.40 20.14
N GLY A 333 30.65 11.08 21.12
CA GLY A 333 31.39 12.04 21.93
C GLY A 333 32.65 12.61 21.26
N PRO A 334 33.37 13.48 21.98
CA PRO A 334 34.63 14.05 21.52
C PRO A 334 35.71 12.98 21.36
N ALA A 335 36.66 13.24 20.45
CA ALA A 335 37.78 12.34 20.22
C ALA A 335 38.70 12.28 21.45
N ASN A 336 39.00 11.07 21.91
CA ASN A 336 40.03 10.87 22.92
C ASN A 336 41.44 10.94 22.30
N HIS A 337 42.47 10.80 23.14
CA HIS A 337 43.88 10.88 22.76
C HIS A 337 44.34 9.84 21.71
N VAL A 338 43.52 8.84 21.35
CA VAL A 338 43.80 7.85 20.28
C VAL A 338 42.79 7.97 19.12
N GLY A 339 41.96 9.01 19.09
CA GLY A 339 40.96 9.24 18.04
C GLY A 339 39.75 8.30 18.08
N ARG A 340 39.50 7.65 19.22
CA ARG A 340 38.23 6.94 19.48
C ARG A 340 37.24 7.87 20.19
N ARG A 341 35.96 7.63 19.97
CA ARG A 341 34.85 8.40 20.54
C ARG A 341 33.88 7.46 21.26
N ASP A 342 33.26 7.97 22.31
CA ASP A 342 32.16 7.27 22.99
C ASP A 342 30.90 7.34 22.11
N VAL A 343 30.08 6.30 22.11
CA VAL A 343 28.83 6.24 21.34
C VAL A 343 27.68 6.55 22.29
N TYR A 344 26.82 7.52 21.93
CA TYR A 344 25.68 7.98 22.76
C TYR A 344 24.34 7.38 22.32
N ARG A 345 24.41 6.26 21.60
CA ARG A 345 23.27 5.49 21.11
C ARG A 345 23.43 4.03 21.49
N ASP A 346 22.33 3.36 21.80
CA ASP A 346 22.30 1.91 21.98
C ASP A 346 22.53 1.18 20.64
N LYS A 347 22.53 -0.15 20.65
CA LYS A 347 22.77 -0.95 19.43
C LYS A 347 21.65 -0.83 18.39
N ASP A 348 20.47 -0.38 18.81
CA ASP A 348 19.30 -0.19 17.97
C ASP A 348 19.15 1.27 17.50
N GLY A 349 20.07 2.17 17.91
CA GLY A 349 20.11 3.56 17.51
C GLY A 349 19.33 4.53 18.39
N ASN A 350 18.80 4.07 19.54
CA ASN A 350 18.08 4.92 20.49
C ASN A 350 19.07 5.70 21.39
N PRO A 351 18.71 6.89 21.90
CA PRO A 351 19.50 7.60 22.90
C PRO A 351 19.80 6.73 24.13
N LEU A 352 21.07 6.71 24.56
CA LEU A 352 21.50 6.07 25.81
C LEU A 352 21.07 6.85 27.06
#